data_AF-N4U3V0-F1
#
_entry.id   AF-N4U3V0-F1
#
_cell.length_a   1.000
_cell.length_b   1.000
_cell.length_c   1.000
_cell.angle_alpha   90.00
_cell.angle_beta   90.00
_cell.angle_gamma   90.00
#
_symmetry.space_group_name_H-M   'P 1'
#
loop_
_entity.id
_entity.type
_entity.pdbx_description
1 polymer ?
#
loop_
_entity_poly.entity_id
_entity_poly.type
_entity_poly.pdbx_seq_one_letter_code
_entity_poly.pdbx_strand_id
1 'polypeptide(L)'
;MMGRNWLVITALGIFAKSLPFVWHLRFFWALLRWKLSCCLRGSSRLTSRHLFLPSIVDARPALSECDFNLHKSNSTYFTDLDVARSHLCGILFAPIFFGSTPLGRCNLVVGAVSCVFRKEIKPYQPYELSTKVVSWDEKWIYMVTHFVSQGTSRPKYSMSEVSQRADSPPYPHMVPEVESGNPVLASAVTRMVFKKGRMTVPPADALKACGLYPGRAREPDTPLSSEYASSKPPSPRTLAGTGSEPPVLSAKGTNLTYGEMESRRRAALPIVQLQNGWDAVHSLFQTEPYVLARHKDFL
;
A
#
# COMPACT_ATOMS: atom_id res chain seq x y z
N MET A 1 13.48 39.95 27.94
CA MET A 1 12.86 39.48 26.68
C MET A 1 13.21 38.03 26.28
N MET A 2 14.27 37.42 26.84
CA MET A 2 14.72 36.06 26.46
C MET A 2 13.74 34.92 26.83
N GLY A 3 13.03 35.00 27.96
CA GLY A 3 12.15 33.93 28.45
C GLY A 3 10.83 33.77 27.68
N ARG A 4 10.34 34.83 27.00
CA ARG A 4 9.07 34.79 26.25
C ARG A 4 9.20 33.99 24.95
N ASN A 5 10.40 33.96 24.36
CA ASN A 5 10.66 33.22 23.13
C ASN A 5 10.72 31.70 23.39
N TRP A 6 11.21 31.28 24.55
CA TRP A 6 11.26 29.86 24.93
C TRP A 6 9.87 29.25 25.06
N LEU A 7 8.92 29.92 25.71
CA LEU A 7 7.55 29.44 25.82
C LEU A 7 6.87 29.28 24.45
N VAL A 8 7.09 30.23 23.54
CA VAL A 8 6.56 30.16 22.17
C VAL A 8 7.19 29.01 21.39
N ILE A 9 8.52 28.84 21.48
CA ILE A 9 9.23 27.74 20.80
C ILE A 9 8.76 26.38 21.34
N THR A 10 8.62 26.23 22.66
CA THR A 10 8.11 25.00 23.27
C THR A 10 6.68 24.71 22.86
N ALA A 11 5.80 25.73 22.86
CA ALA A 11 4.43 25.59 22.37
C ALA A 11 4.42 25.16 20.89
N LEU A 12 5.18 25.82 20.02
CA LEU A 12 5.28 25.45 18.62
C LEU A 12 5.78 24.01 18.43
N GLY A 13 6.71 23.54 19.26
CA GLY A 13 7.16 22.14 19.25
C GLY A 13 6.05 21.15 19.62
N ILE A 14 5.31 21.42 20.70
CA ILE A 14 4.19 20.58 21.18
C ILE A 14 3.04 20.50 20.15
N PHE A 15 2.77 21.64 19.50
CA PHE A 15 1.68 21.79 18.53
C PHE A 15 2.13 21.61 17.07
N ALA A 16 3.39 21.29 16.81
CA ALA A 16 3.98 21.28 15.46
C ALA A 16 3.15 20.44 14.47
N LYS A 17 2.69 19.27 14.89
CA LYS A 17 1.89 18.35 14.07
C LYS A 17 0.46 18.84 13.78
N SER A 18 -0.03 19.74 14.63
CA SER A 18 -1.38 20.31 14.60
C SER A 18 -1.41 21.73 14.02
N LEU A 19 -0.26 22.28 13.58
CA LEU A 19 -0.21 23.58 12.92
C LEU A 19 -0.96 23.53 11.57
N PRO A 20 -1.55 24.67 11.13
CA PRO A 20 -2.14 24.78 9.80
C PRO A 20 -1.18 24.31 8.70
N PHE A 21 -1.73 23.66 7.68
CA PHE A 21 -1.01 23.11 6.52
C PHE A 21 -0.03 21.95 6.76
N VAL A 22 0.33 21.62 8.00
CA VAL A 22 1.25 20.51 8.29
C VAL A 22 0.69 19.17 7.84
N TRP A 23 -0.63 18.95 8.01
CA TRP A 23 -1.30 17.78 7.42
C TRP A 23 -1.15 17.73 5.90
N HIS A 24 -1.33 18.85 5.20
CA HIS A 24 -1.20 18.93 3.74
C HIS A 24 0.23 18.59 3.32
N LEU A 25 1.23 19.12 4.04
CA LEU A 25 2.64 18.81 3.79
C LEU A 25 2.91 17.32 3.94
N ARG A 26 2.47 16.69 5.05
CA ARG A 26 2.58 15.23 5.28
C ARG A 26 1.93 14.43 4.15
N PHE A 27 0.71 14.78 3.78
CA PHE A 27 -0.06 14.10 2.75
C PHE A 27 0.57 14.21 1.35
N PHE A 28 0.90 15.42 0.91
CA PHE A 28 1.46 15.65 -0.44
C PHE A 28 2.92 15.23 -0.53
N TRP A 29 3.69 15.27 0.56
CA TRP A 29 5.05 14.74 0.61
C TRP A 29 5.08 13.24 0.31
N ALA A 30 4.14 12.46 0.86
CA ALA A 30 4.03 11.04 0.58
C ALA A 30 3.85 10.76 -0.93
N LEU A 31 2.97 11.52 -1.59
CA LEU A 31 2.71 11.41 -3.03
C LEU A 31 3.91 11.88 -3.87
N LEU A 32 4.52 13.01 -3.50
CA LEU A 32 5.64 13.61 -4.21
C LEU A 32 6.89 12.73 -4.13
N ARG A 33 7.20 12.18 -2.95
CA ARG A 33 8.34 11.29 -2.73
C ARG A 33 8.29 10.09 -3.66
N TRP A 34 7.11 9.53 -3.89
CA TRP A 34 6.98 8.40 -4.80
C TRP A 34 7.14 8.81 -6.27
N LYS A 35 6.55 9.94 -6.68
CA LYS A 35 6.78 10.50 -8.03
C LYS A 35 8.28 10.66 -8.31
N LEU A 36 9.00 11.28 -7.39
CA LEU A 36 10.46 11.45 -7.46
C LEU A 36 11.18 10.09 -7.51
N SER A 37 10.78 9.14 -6.67
CA SER A 37 11.40 7.80 -6.65
C SER A 37 11.22 7.06 -7.96
N CYS A 38 10.03 7.11 -8.58
CA CYS A 38 9.79 6.51 -9.90
C CYS A 38 10.61 7.18 -11.01
N CYS A 39 10.72 8.51 -10.99
CA CYS A 39 11.52 9.25 -11.97
C CYS A 39 13.02 8.92 -11.85
N LEU A 40 13.53 8.76 -10.62
CA LEU A 40 14.96 8.59 -10.36
C LEU A 40 15.44 7.14 -10.43
N ARG A 41 14.62 6.16 -10.02
CA ARG A 41 15.04 4.75 -9.87
C ARG A 41 14.63 3.85 -11.02
N GLY A 42 13.96 4.39 -12.04
CA GLY A 42 13.25 3.59 -13.03
C GLY A 42 12.02 2.91 -12.41
N SER A 43 11.00 2.67 -13.23
CA SER A 43 9.77 2.04 -12.76
C SER A 43 10.00 0.53 -12.56
N SER A 44 10.28 0.10 -11.33
CA SER A 44 10.11 -1.31 -10.96
C SER A 44 8.66 -1.67 -11.22
N ARG A 45 8.40 -2.53 -12.22
CA ARG A 45 7.05 -2.92 -12.61
C ARG A 45 6.38 -3.64 -11.44
N LEU A 46 5.41 -2.98 -10.81
CA LEU A 46 4.55 -3.63 -9.83
C LEU A 46 3.82 -4.80 -10.49
N THR A 47 3.86 -5.95 -9.82
CA THR A 47 3.09 -7.15 -10.20
C THR A 47 1.78 -7.24 -9.43
N SER A 48 0.87 -8.08 -9.88
CA SER A 48 -0.44 -8.30 -9.25
C SER A 48 -0.38 -8.75 -7.78
N ARG A 49 0.74 -9.37 -7.34
CA ARG A 49 0.96 -9.74 -5.93
C ARG A 49 1.17 -8.53 -5.02
N HIS A 50 1.78 -7.47 -5.53
CA HIS A 50 2.11 -6.28 -4.75
C HIS A 50 0.85 -5.52 -4.30
N LEU A 51 -0.29 -5.72 -4.99
CA LEU A 51 -1.57 -5.11 -4.61
C LEU A 51 -1.96 -5.40 -3.15
N PHE A 52 -1.66 -6.60 -2.65
CA PHE A 52 -2.07 -7.05 -1.32
C PHE A 52 -0.98 -6.89 -0.25
N LEU A 53 0.21 -6.44 -0.64
CA LEU A 53 1.29 -6.22 0.32
C LEU A 53 1.06 -4.91 1.11
N PRO A 54 1.37 -4.90 2.41
CA PRO A 54 1.20 -3.70 3.22
C PRO A 54 2.31 -2.67 2.98
N SER A 55 1.95 -1.41 3.17
CA SER A 55 2.87 -0.30 3.43
C SER A 55 2.83 0.03 4.92
N ILE A 56 4.00 0.22 5.51
CA ILE A 56 4.15 0.50 6.95
C ILE A 56 4.51 1.98 7.14
N VAL A 57 3.82 2.67 8.05
CA VAL A 57 4.20 4.02 8.49
C VAL A 57 4.47 4.01 9.98
N ASP A 58 5.68 4.39 10.39
CA ASP A 58 6.04 4.64 11.78
C ASP A 58 5.52 6.01 12.21
N ALA A 59 4.77 6.06 13.31
CA ALA A 59 4.18 7.29 13.83
C ALA A 59 4.22 7.37 15.36
N ARG A 60 4.02 8.59 15.87
CA ARG A 60 3.87 8.93 17.29
C ARG A 60 2.78 9.98 17.42
N PRO A 61 1.94 9.95 18.46
CA PRO A 61 1.00 11.02 18.69
C PRO A 61 1.71 12.17 19.40
N ALA A 62 1.64 13.37 18.84
CA ALA A 62 2.04 14.56 19.58
C ALA A 62 1.08 14.77 20.75
N LEU A 63 1.51 15.49 21.80
CA LEU A 63 0.61 15.82 22.92
C LEU A 63 -0.64 16.58 22.45
N SER A 64 -0.52 17.40 21.41
CA SER A 64 -1.65 18.11 20.77
C SER A 64 -2.65 17.21 20.05
N GLU A 65 -2.31 15.93 19.82
CA GLU A 65 -3.21 14.93 19.23
C GLU A 65 -3.93 14.08 20.28
N CYS A 66 -3.64 14.31 21.57
CA CYS A 66 -4.25 13.64 22.70
C CYS A 66 -5.50 14.38 23.20
N ASP A 67 -6.46 13.65 23.74
CA ASP A 67 -7.67 14.21 24.37
C ASP A 67 -7.46 14.50 25.87
N PHE A 68 -8.56 14.83 26.56
CA PHE A 68 -8.57 15.12 28.00
C PHE A 68 -8.07 13.95 28.86
N ASN A 69 -8.23 12.70 28.40
CA ASN A 69 -7.79 11.51 29.12
C ASN A 69 -6.30 11.20 28.88
N LEU A 70 -5.59 12.09 28.18
CA LEU A 70 -4.18 11.93 27.83
C LEU A 70 -3.89 10.69 26.99
N HIS A 71 -4.84 10.27 26.15
CA HIS A 71 -4.61 9.28 25.11
C HIS A 71 -4.89 9.90 23.74
N LYS A 72 -4.33 9.30 22.69
CA LYS A 72 -4.57 9.75 21.31
C LYS A 72 -6.07 9.87 21.08
N SER A 73 -6.51 11.08 20.73
CA SER A 73 -7.92 11.37 20.49
C SER A 73 -8.44 10.53 19.32
N ASN A 74 -9.66 10.01 19.45
CA ASN A 74 -10.29 9.19 18.39
C ASN A 74 -10.30 9.88 17.03
N SER A 75 -10.43 11.22 16.98
CA SER A 75 -10.44 11.99 15.72
C SER A 75 -9.07 12.04 15.05
N THR A 76 -7.98 12.00 15.81
CA THR A 76 -6.62 12.12 15.26
C THR A 76 -6.09 10.81 14.70
N TYR A 77 -6.82 9.70 14.80
CA TYR A 77 -6.51 8.49 14.03
C TYR A 77 -6.71 8.73 12.53
N PHE A 78 -7.71 9.53 12.15
CA PHE A 78 -8.06 9.75 10.74
C PHE A 78 -7.00 10.55 9.98
N THR A 79 -6.29 11.46 10.66
CA THR A 79 -5.16 12.20 10.08
C THR A 79 -4.02 11.25 9.71
N ASP A 80 -3.73 10.27 10.56
CA ASP A 80 -2.71 9.27 10.28
C ASP A 80 -3.15 8.27 9.20
N LEU A 81 -4.45 7.94 9.16
CA LEU A 81 -5.01 7.14 8.07
C LEU A 81 -4.85 7.83 6.70
N ASP A 82 -5.01 9.16 6.63
CA ASP A 82 -4.79 9.91 5.38
C ASP A 82 -3.34 9.78 4.89
N VAL A 83 -2.38 9.96 5.79
CA VAL A 83 -0.95 9.87 5.49
C VAL A 83 -0.56 8.43 5.12
N ALA A 84 -1.04 7.44 5.86
CA ALA A 84 -0.75 6.03 5.56
C ALA A 84 -1.32 5.60 4.21
N ARG A 85 -2.56 6.01 3.89
CA ARG A 85 -3.17 5.76 2.58
C ARG A 85 -2.43 6.49 1.47
N SER A 86 -2.00 7.74 1.65
CA SER A 86 -1.31 8.49 0.59
C SER A 86 0.03 7.83 0.22
N HIS A 87 0.75 7.27 1.19
CA HIS A 87 1.94 6.45 0.94
C HIS A 87 1.63 5.21 0.10
N LEU A 88 0.66 4.38 0.52
CA LEU A 88 0.26 3.18 -0.21
C LEU A 88 -0.25 3.51 -1.62
N CYS A 89 -1.12 4.52 -1.74
CA CYS A 89 -1.70 4.94 -3.01
C CYS A 89 -0.66 5.54 -3.94
N GLY A 90 0.30 6.30 -3.40
CA GLY A 90 1.46 6.77 -4.16
C GLY A 90 2.13 5.59 -4.84
N ILE A 91 2.46 4.55 -4.08
CA ILE A 91 3.10 3.33 -4.60
C ILE A 91 2.28 2.66 -5.69
N LEU A 92 1.03 2.28 -5.37
CA LEU A 92 0.21 1.43 -6.24
C LEU A 92 -0.41 2.18 -7.43
N PHE A 93 -0.79 3.44 -7.25
CA PHE A 93 -1.69 4.16 -8.16
C PHE A 93 -1.10 5.44 -8.75
N ALA A 94 0.19 5.73 -8.54
CA ALA A 94 0.84 6.87 -9.18
C ALA A 94 0.62 6.98 -10.71
N PRO A 95 0.66 5.90 -11.51
CA PRO A 95 0.44 6.02 -12.96
C PRO A 95 -0.90 6.67 -13.33
N ILE A 96 -1.98 6.35 -12.61
CA ILE A 96 -3.31 6.94 -12.87
C ILE A 96 -3.47 8.32 -12.25
N PHE A 97 -2.76 8.64 -11.16
CA PHE A 97 -2.76 10.00 -10.58
C PHE A 97 -2.07 11.00 -11.51
N PHE A 98 -0.97 10.60 -12.15
CA PHE A 98 -0.22 11.47 -13.07
C PHE A 98 -0.72 11.40 -14.52
N GLY A 99 -1.66 10.51 -14.82
CA GLY A 99 -2.26 10.37 -16.15
C GLY A 99 -1.35 9.69 -17.18
N SER A 100 -0.43 8.85 -16.71
CA SER A 100 0.52 8.09 -17.55
C SER A 100 -0.07 6.79 -18.10
N THR A 101 -1.38 6.60 -18.02
CA THR A 101 -2.10 5.40 -18.49
C THR A 101 -3.21 5.78 -19.47
N PRO A 102 -3.72 4.85 -20.29
CA PRO A 102 -4.84 5.12 -21.21
C PRO A 102 -6.13 5.60 -20.50
N LEU A 103 -6.29 5.30 -19.20
CA LEU A 103 -7.41 5.80 -18.40
C LEU A 103 -7.35 7.33 -18.23
N GLY A 104 -6.17 7.93 -18.36
CA GLY A 104 -5.91 9.33 -18.07
C GLY A 104 -5.82 9.62 -16.56
N ARG A 105 -5.93 10.90 -16.18
CA ARG A 105 -5.89 11.30 -14.76
C ARG A 105 -7.15 10.84 -14.03
N CYS A 106 -6.95 10.05 -12.99
CA CYS A 106 -8.01 9.53 -12.14
C CYS A 106 -7.64 9.75 -10.68
N ASN A 107 -8.50 10.39 -9.90
CA ASN A 107 -8.31 10.57 -8.46
C ASN A 107 -8.86 9.38 -7.69
N LEU A 108 -8.38 9.16 -6.47
CA LEU A 108 -8.96 8.21 -5.52
C LEU A 108 -9.54 9.00 -4.35
N VAL A 109 -10.85 8.92 -4.15
CA VAL A 109 -11.59 9.74 -3.20
C VAL A 109 -12.16 8.87 -2.09
N VAL A 110 -11.96 9.27 -0.83
CA VAL A 110 -12.53 8.57 0.32
C VAL A 110 -14.05 8.76 0.35
N GLY A 111 -14.79 7.66 0.43
CA GLY A 111 -16.26 7.68 0.53
C GLY A 111 -16.80 7.30 1.92
N ALA A 112 -16.04 6.55 2.71
CA ALA A 112 -16.22 6.43 4.15
C ALA A 112 -14.99 5.79 4.79
N VAL A 113 -14.89 5.99 6.10
CA VAL A 113 -13.93 5.32 6.96
C VAL A 113 -14.70 4.85 8.20
N SER A 114 -14.50 3.60 8.58
CA SER A 114 -14.96 3.06 9.85
C SER A 114 -13.72 2.67 10.65
N CYS A 115 -13.68 3.02 11.93
CA CYS A 115 -12.53 2.78 12.80
C CYS A 115 -13.02 2.22 14.13
N VAL A 116 -12.29 1.26 14.69
CA VAL A 116 -12.53 0.72 16.02
C VAL A 116 -11.23 0.77 16.82
N PHE A 117 -11.35 1.23 18.07
CA PHE A 117 -10.25 1.44 18.99
C PHE A 117 -10.29 0.32 20.04
N ARG A 118 -9.20 -0.45 20.19
CA ARG A 118 -9.12 -1.56 21.14
C ARG A 118 -8.26 -1.24 22.35
N LYS A 119 -7.10 -0.62 22.10
CA LYS A 119 -6.12 -0.25 23.13
C LYS A 119 -5.70 1.20 22.91
N GLU A 120 -5.67 1.95 24.01
CA GLU A 120 -5.23 3.34 24.02
C GLU A 120 -3.78 3.48 23.54
N ILE A 121 -3.48 4.63 22.93
CA ILE A 121 -2.12 5.03 22.55
C ILE A 121 -1.76 6.23 23.40
N LYS A 122 -0.72 6.09 24.22
CA LYS A 122 -0.25 7.13 25.15
C LYS A 122 0.48 8.25 24.40
N PRO A 123 0.64 9.44 25.01
CA PRO A 123 1.34 10.56 24.39
C PRO A 123 2.77 10.14 24.03
N TYR A 124 3.20 10.45 22.80
CA TYR A 124 4.50 10.07 22.25
C TYR A 124 4.80 8.56 22.17
N GLN A 125 3.84 7.69 22.50
CA GLN A 125 3.99 6.24 22.34
C GLN A 125 4.16 5.92 20.86
N PRO A 126 5.24 5.21 20.47
CA PRO A 126 5.42 4.82 19.09
C PRO A 126 4.49 3.67 18.70
N TYR A 127 3.98 3.75 17.48
CA TYR A 127 3.16 2.71 16.85
C TYR A 127 3.39 2.67 15.35
N GLU A 128 2.93 1.60 14.71
CA GLU A 128 3.04 1.36 13.28
C GLU A 128 1.65 1.32 12.65
N LEU A 129 1.48 1.95 11.49
CA LEU A 129 0.30 1.83 10.65
C LEU A 129 0.60 0.84 9.54
N SER A 130 0.00 -0.35 9.60
CA SER A 130 0.07 -1.34 8.52
C SER A 130 -1.15 -1.20 7.62
N THR A 131 -0.96 -0.66 6.41
CA THR A 131 -2.06 -0.37 5.47
C THR A 131 -1.92 -1.20 4.20
N LYS A 132 -2.99 -1.91 3.81
CA LYS A 132 -3.03 -2.69 2.55
C LYS A 132 -4.40 -2.60 1.86
N VAL A 133 -4.41 -2.80 0.54
CA VAL A 133 -5.65 -3.10 -0.19
C VAL A 133 -6.05 -4.54 0.15
N VAL A 134 -7.32 -4.73 0.49
CA VAL A 134 -7.84 -6.06 0.86
C VAL A 134 -8.80 -6.60 -0.20
N SER A 135 -9.72 -5.78 -0.69
CA SER A 135 -10.68 -6.20 -1.73
C SER A 135 -11.29 -4.98 -2.45
N TRP A 136 -12.14 -5.23 -3.43
CA TRP A 136 -12.93 -4.24 -4.16
C TRP A 136 -14.22 -4.86 -4.70
N ASP A 137 -15.22 -4.01 -4.93
CA ASP A 137 -16.45 -4.33 -5.68
C ASP A 137 -16.48 -3.55 -7.01
N GLU A 138 -17.66 -3.36 -7.60
CA GLU A 138 -17.85 -2.65 -8.86
C GLU A 138 -17.56 -1.14 -8.77
N LYS A 139 -17.65 -0.54 -7.58
CA LYS A 139 -17.56 0.89 -7.34
C LYS A 139 -16.43 1.28 -6.37
N TRP A 140 -16.22 0.48 -5.33
CA TRP A 140 -15.38 0.79 -4.19
C TRP A 140 -14.16 -0.13 -4.13
N ILE A 141 -13.01 0.47 -3.86
CA ILE A 141 -11.81 -0.26 -3.38
C ILE A 141 -11.71 -0.10 -1.87
N TYR A 142 -11.35 -1.18 -1.19
CA TYR A 142 -11.29 -1.24 0.27
C TYR A 142 -9.85 -1.42 0.74
N MET A 143 -9.43 -0.52 1.62
CA MET A 143 -8.16 -0.61 2.34
C MET A 143 -8.43 -0.88 3.82
N VAL A 144 -7.57 -1.69 4.42
CA VAL A 144 -7.56 -1.90 5.86
C VAL A 144 -6.25 -1.35 6.40
N THR A 145 -6.35 -0.58 7.49
CA THR A 145 -5.20 -0.08 8.25
C THR A 145 -5.29 -0.61 9.67
N HIS A 146 -4.23 -1.27 10.12
CA HIS A 146 -4.09 -1.67 11.52
C HIS A 146 -3.06 -0.76 12.19
N PHE A 147 -3.44 -0.19 13.33
CA PHE A 147 -2.52 0.46 14.26
C PHE A 147 -1.96 -0.64 15.15
N VAL A 148 -0.65 -0.85 15.13
CA VAL A 148 -0.01 -1.90 15.91
C VAL A 148 1.12 -1.37 16.77
N SER A 149 1.39 -2.05 17.87
CA SER A 149 2.53 -1.73 18.74
C SER A 149 3.82 -1.72 17.93
N GLN A 150 4.72 -0.77 18.23
CA GLN A 150 6.00 -0.68 17.53
C GLN A 150 6.79 -1.98 17.64
N GLY A 151 7.45 -2.37 16.55
CA GLY A 151 8.29 -3.58 16.50
C GLY A 151 7.52 -4.85 16.14
N THR A 152 6.21 -4.77 15.91
CA THR A 152 5.37 -5.87 15.44
C THR A 152 5.66 -6.19 13.97
N SER A 153 5.74 -5.18 13.11
CA SER A 153 5.99 -5.37 11.67
C SER A 153 7.49 -5.32 11.40
N ARG A 154 8.14 -6.50 11.36
CA ARG A 154 9.56 -6.62 10.99
C ARG A 154 9.72 -7.33 9.64
N PRO A 155 9.55 -6.60 8.53
CA PRO A 155 9.73 -7.21 7.22
C PRO A 155 11.19 -7.64 7.05
N LYS A 156 11.40 -8.83 6.48
CA LYS A 156 12.73 -9.27 6.05
C LYS A 156 13.17 -8.53 4.79
N TYR A 157 12.22 -8.07 3.98
CA TYR A 157 12.48 -7.38 2.72
C TYR A 157 11.47 -6.23 2.49
N SER A 158 11.98 -5.07 2.09
CA SER A 158 11.21 -3.88 1.73
C SER A 158 11.56 -3.45 0.30
N MET A 159 10.58 -3.31 -0.60
CA MET A 159 10.90 -2.94 -2.00
C MET A 159 11.56 -1.57 -2.13
N SER A 160 11.32 -0.64 -1.20
CA SER A 160 12.00 0.65 -1.21
C SER A 160 13.50 0.57 -0.86
N GLU A 161 13.93 -0.53 -0.22
CA GLU A 161 15.31 -0.76 0.25
C GLU A 161 16.11 -1.72 -0.65
N VAL A 162 15.46 -2.49 -1.54
CA VAL A 162 16.14 -3.39 -2.49
C VAL A 162 17.09 -2.65 -3.46
N SER A 163 17.04 -1.31 -3.50
CA SER A 163 17.99 -0.48 -4.26
C SER A 163 19.14 0.11 -3.43
N GLN A 164 19.22 -0.09 -2.10
CA GLN A 164 20.15 0.69 -1.27
C GLN A 164 21.23 -0.08 -0.50
N ARG A 165 21.21 -1.41 -0.39
CA ARG A 165 22.34 -2.14 0.23
C ARG A 165 22.53 -3.53 -0.37
N ALA A 166 23.53 -3.68 -1.23
CA ALA A 166 24.09 -4.98 -1.58
C ALA A 166 25.14 -5.46 -0.55
N ASP A 167 25.65 -4.60 0.34
CA ASP A 167 26.77 -4.92 1.24
C ASP A 167 26.51 -4.59 2.71
N SER A 168 25.55 -5.26 3.35
CA SER A 168 25.54 -5.32 4.82
C SER A 168 24.86 -6.60 5.30
N PRO A 169 25.54 -7.48 6.06
CA PRO A 169 24.87 -8.61 6.69
C PRO A 169 23.87 -8.11 7.75
N PRO A 170 22.75 -8.80 7.96
CA PRO A 170 21.80 -8.43 9.01
C PRO A 170 22.44 -8.69 10.38
N TYR A 171 22.78 -7.62 11.10
CA TYR A 171 23.23 -7.71 12.48
C TYR A 171 22.12 -8.31 13.37
N PRO A 172 22.40 -9.35 14.16
CA PRO A 172 21.46 -9.85 15.15
C PRO A 172 21.55 -8.96 16.40
N HIS A 173 20.75 -7.89 16.45
CA HIS A 173 20.46 -7.28 17.74
C HIS A 173 19.48 -8.19 18.50
N MET A 174 19.91 -8.67 19.68
CA MET A 174 19.07 -9.38 20.65
C MET A 174 17.76 -8.61 20.83
N VAL A 175 16.64 -9.29 20.58
CA VAL A 175 15.31 -8.68 20.60
C VAL A 175 14.63 -9.06 21.92
N PRO A 176 14.17 -8.09 22.73
CA PRO A 176 13.30 -8.41 23.84
C PRO A 176 12.03 -9.07 23.30
N GLU A 177 11.69 -10.21 23.89
CA GLU A 177 10.49 -11.00 23.65
C GLU A 177 9.27 -10.09 23.56
N VAL A 178 8.58 -10.09 22.42
CA VAL A 178 7.34 -9.31 22.26
C VAL A 178 6.32 -9.94 23.21
N GLU A 179 5.82 -9.14 24.15
CA GLU A 179 4.76 -9.55 25.09
C GLU A 179 3.66 -10.29 24.34
N SER A 180 3.28 -11.44 24.90
CA SER A 180 2.29 -12.41 24.40
C SER A 180 0.85 -11.86 24.39
N GLY A 181 0.64 -10.73 23.70
CA GLY A 181 -0.63 -10.02 23.58
C GLY A 181 -0.96 -9.68 22.14
N ASN A 182 -2.25 -9.43 21.87
CA ASN A 182 -2.69 -8.96 20.55
C ASN A 182 -2.03 -7.60 20.25
N PRO A 183 -1.19 -7.48 19.21
CA PRO A 183 -0.44 -6.26 18.94
C PRO A 183 -1.31 -5.14 18.34
N VAL A 184 -2.56 -5.42 17.97
CA VAL A 184 -3.45 -4.47 17.31
C VAL A 184 -4.11 -3.53 18.31
N LEU A 185 -3.76 -2.25 18.22
CA LEU A 185 -4.25 -1.14 19.04
C LEU A 185 -5.59 -0.62 18.50
N ALA A 186 -5.72 -0.50 17.18
CA ALA A 186 -6.93 -0.07 16.49
C ALA A 186 -6.95 -0.61 15.06
N SER A 187 -8.13 -0.67 14.45
CA SER A 187 -8.30 -1.07 13.04
C SER A 187 -9.25 -0.13 12.33
N ALA A 188 -8.96 0.18 11.08
CA ALA A 188 -9.82 0.98 10.22
C ALA A 188 -10.04 0.32 8.87
N VAL A 189 -11.28 0.41 8.38
CA VAL A 189 -11.65 0.06 7.01
C VAL A 189 -12.02 1.33 6.27
N THR A 190 -11.36 1.58 5.14
CA THR A 190 -11.59 2.73 4.28
C THR A 190 -12.17 2.26 2.96
N ARG A 191 -13.34 2.79 2.56
CA ARG A 191 -13.87 2.63 1.20
C ARG A 191 -13.55 3.86 0.37
N MET A 192 -13.00 3.64 -0.82
CA MET A 192 -12.57 4.71 -1.72
C MET A 192 -13.08 4.46 -3.15
N VAL A 193 -13.30 5.53 -3.90
CA VAL A 193 -13.81 5.48 -5.27
C VAL A 193 -12.83 6.14 -6.23
N PHE A 194 -12.58 5.49 -7.36
CA PHE A 194 -11.81 6.07 -8.45
C PHE A 194 -12.69 7.05 -9.24
N LYS A 195 -12.21 8.28 -9.44
CA LYS A 195 -12.93 9.38 -10.09
C LYS A 195 -12.12 10.00 -11.24
N LYS A 196 -12.67 9.94 -12.45
CA LYS A 196 -12.19 10.71 -13.61
C LYS A 196 -13.14 11.90 -13.81
N GLY A 197 -12.77 13.05 -13.26
CA GLY A 197 -13.69 14.19 -13.15
C GLY A 197 -14.92 13.82 -12.32
N ARG A 198 -16.13 13.93 -12.90
CA ARG A 198 -17.38 13.54 -12.23
C ARG A 198 -17.72 12.06 -12.38
N MET A 199 -17.06 11.36 -13.31
CA MET A 199 -17.35 9.95 -13.61
C MET A 199 -16.65 9.03 -12.60
N THR A 200 -17.37 7.99 -12.19
CA THR A 200 -16.81 6.88 -11.40
C THR A 200 -16.13 5.88 -12.33
N VAL A 201 -14.91 5.47 -11.99
CA VAL A 201 -14.18 4.40 -12.67
C VAL A 201 -14.26 3.13 -11.82
N PRO A 202 -14.63 1.96 -12.38
CA PRO A 202 -14.57 0.70 -11.65
C PRO A 202 -13.15 0.37 -11.15
N PRO A 203 -12.99 -0.13 -9.92
CA PRO A 203 -11.67 -0.52 -9.41
C PRO A 203 -10.92 -1.50 -10.30
N ALA A 204 -11.60 -2.46 -10.94
CA ALA A 204 -10.97 -3.42 -11.85
C ALA A 204 -10.25 -2.75 -13.04
N ASP A 205 -10.84 -1.69 -13.59
CA ASP A 205 -10.27 -0.94 -14.71
C ASP A 205 -9.07 -0.10 -14.27
N ALA A 206 -9.17 0.56 -13.11
CA ALA A 206 -8.07 1.31 -12.52
C ALA A 206 -6.89 0.38 -12.18
N LEU A 207 -7.14 -0.78 -11.60
CA LEU A 207 -6.12 -1.78 -11.27
C LEU A 207 -5.46 -2.36 -12.54
N LYS A 208 -6.23 -2.62 -13.59
CA LYS A 208 -5.69 -3.05 -14.89
C LYS A 208 -4.80 -1.97 -15.50
N ALA A 209 -5.22 -0.71 -15.45
CA ALA A 209 -4.42 0.42 -15.95
C ALA A 209 -3.09 0.59 -15.19
N CYS A 210 -3.05 0.21 -13.92
CA CYS A 210 -1.84 0.18 -13.10
C CYS A 210 -1.00 -1.11 -13.26
N GLY A 211 -1.44 -2.09 -14.07
CA GLY A 211 -0.75 -3.39 -14.20
C GLY A 211 -0.90 -4.31 -12.98
N LEU A 212 -1.83 -4.00 -12.07
CA LEU A 212 -2.06 -4.73 -10.82
C LEU A 212 -3.17 -5.79 -10.94
N TYR A 213 -3.95 -5.78 -12.03
CA TYR A 213 -5.02 -6.75 -12.29
C TYR A 213 -4.72 -7.55 -13.56
N PRO A 214 -4.55 -8.88 -13.48
CA PRO A 214 -4.30 -9.70 -14.66
C PRO A 214 -5.52 -9.68 -15.59
N GLY A 215 -5.29 -9.67 -16.90
CA GLY A 215 -6.38 -9.86 -17.86
C GLY A 215 -7.02 -11.24 -17.69
N ARG A 216 -8.33 -11.34 -17.92
CA ARG A 216 -8.98 -12.64 -18.07
C ARG A 216 -8.32 -13.34 -19.26
N ALA A 217 -7.71 -14.51 -19.03
CA ALA A 217 -7.27 -15.35 -20.13
C ALA A 217 -8.50 -15.63 -21.01
N ARG A 218 -8.40 -15.37 -22.31
CA ARG A 218 -9.39 -15.93 -23.24
C ARG A 218 -9.31 -17.44 -23.07
N GLU A 219 -10.44 -18.09 -22.80
CA GLU A 219 -10.55 -19.52 -23.05
C GLU A 219 -10.09 -19.75 -24.50
N PRO A 220 -9.28 -20.79 -24.78
CA PRO A 220 -8.94 -21.11 -26.16
C PRO A 220 -10.26 -21.32 -26.91
N ASP A 221 -10.54 -20.42 -27.85
CA ASP A 221 -11.75 -20.45 -28.66
C ASP A 221 -11.87 -21.86 -29.25
N THR A 222 -13.02 -22.50 -28.99
CA THR A 222 -13.45 -23.71 -29.69
C THR A 222 -13.28 -23.44 -31.19
N PRO A 223 -12.52 -24.26 -31.95
CA PRO A 223 -12.18 -23.92 -33.31
C PRO A 223 -13.45 -23.89 -34.17
N LEU A 224 -13.81 -22.69 -34.64
CA LEU A 224 -14.73 -22.53 -35.76
C LEU A 224 -14.08 -23.18 -36.99
N SER A 225 -14.81 -24.14 -37.54
CA SER A 225 -14.52 -24.92 -38.73
C SER A 225 -14.15 -24.07 -39.95
N SER A 226 -13.17 -24.58 -40.72
CA SER A 226 -13.00 -24.52 -42.20
C SER A 226 -13.55 -23.29 -42.93
N GLU A 227 -12.82 -22.54 -43.74
CA GLU A 227 -12.03 -22.97 -44.90
C GLU A 227 -11.56 -21.67 -45.58
N TYR A 228 -10.27 -21.54 -45.92
CA TYR A 228 -9.80 -21.10 -47.25
C TYR A 228 -8.27 -21.25 -47.32
N ALA A 229 -7.87 -22.20 -48.17
CA ALA A 229 -6.60 -22.45 -48.87
C ALA A 229 -5.74 -21.19 -49.17
N SER A 230 -4.43 -21.20 -49.45
CA SER A 230 -3.31 -22.12 -49.70
C SER A 230 -2.09 -21.18 -49.93
N SER A 231 -0.80 -21.43 -49.66
CA SER A 231 0.11 -22.46 -50.20
C SER A 231 1.50 -22.33 -49.52
N LYS A 232 2.36 -23.34 -49.69
CA LYS A 232 3.55 -23.70 -48.86
C LYS A 232 4.92 -23.51 -49.64
N PRO A 233 6.13 -23.92 -49.14
CA PRO A 233 7.41 -23.18 -49.13
C PRO A 233 8.51 -23.82 -50.07
N PRO A 234 9.88 -23.69 -49.94
CA PRO A 234 10.74 -24.03 -48.77
C PRO A 234 12.04 -23.19 -48.54
N SER A 235 12.69 -23.45 -47.40
CA SER A 235 14.00 -22.97 -46.86
C SER A 235 15.26 -23.60 -47.50
N PRO A 236 16.49 -23.16 -47.14
CA PRO A 236 17.32 -23.98 -46.21
C PRO A 236 18.31 -23.24 -45.24
N ARG A 237 18.40 -23.74 -43.99
CA ARG A 237 19.59 -24.19 -43.15
C ARG A 237 21.00 -23.56 -43.43
N THR A 238 21.94 -23.25 -42.51
CA THR A 238 22.33 -23.54 -41.09
C THR A 238 23.46 -22.51 -40.73
N LEU A 239 23.75 -22.08 -39.49
CA LEU A 239 24.78 -22.64 -38.59
C LEU A 239 24.88 -21.93 -37.22
N ALA A 240 25.22 -22.76 -36.24
CA ALA A 240 25.69 -22.58 -34.87
C ALA A 240 26.39 -21.26 -34.46
N GLY A 241 26.07 -20.83 -33.24
CA GLY A 241 26.84 -19.87 -32.45
C GLY A 241 26.52 -20.06 -30.96
N THR A 242 27.31 -20.89 -30.29
CA THR A 242 27.35 -21.04 -28.82
C THR A 242 27.77 -19.73 -28.16
N GLY A 243 26.89 -19.13 -27.38
CA GLY A 243 27.18 -18.04 -26.46
C GLY A 243 26.38 -18.26 -25.19
N SER A 244 27.07 -18.59 -24.11
CA SER A 244 26.52 -18.75 -22.76
C SER A 244 25.95 -17.42 -22.26
N GLU A 245 24.63 -17.27 -22.29
CA GLU A 245 23.94 -16.22 -21.55
C GLU A 245 24.02 -16.51 -20.04
N PRO A 246 24.26 -15.50 -19.18
CA PRO A 246 24.17 -15.68 -17.75
C PRO A 246 22.72 -15.99 -17.35
N PRO A 247 22.49 -16.68 -16.22
CA PRO A 247 21.16 -17.16 -15.86
C PRO A 247 20.25 -15.96 -15.54
N VAL A 248 19.46 -15.55 -16.53
CA VAL A 248 18.25 -14.76 -16.30
C VAL A 248 17.33 -15.67 -15.50
N LEU A 249 17.22 -15.39 -14.20
CA LEU A 249 16.22 -15.99 -13.32
C LEU A 249 14.85 -15.90 -14.00
N SER A 250 14.43 -17.02 -14.60
CA SER A 250 13.16 -17.16 -15.28
C SER A 250 12.05 -16.92 -14.26
N ALA A 251 11.44 -15.73 -14.34
CA ALA A 251 10.36 -15.26 -13.48
C ALA A 251 9.03 -15.98 -13.76
N LYS A 252 9.02 -17.32 -13.69
CA LYS A 252 7.83 -18.17 -13.93
C LYS A 252 6.86 -18.22 -12.75
N GLY A 253 7.06 -17.43 -11.70
CA GLY A 253 6.25 -17.52 -10.48
C GLY A 253 5.89 -16.20 -9.80
N THR A 254 5.79 -15.06 -10.49
CA THR A 254 5.68 -13.72 -9.86
C THR A 254 4.30 -13.04 -9.91
N ASN A 255 3.40 -13.47 -10.80
CA ASN A 255 2.06 -12.88 -10.96
C ASN A 255 0.98 -13.82 -10.41
N LEU A 256 -0.01 -13.27 -9.72
CA LEU A 256 -1.27 -13.97 -9.45
C LEU A 256 -2.05 -14.15 -10.74
N THR A 257 -2.64 -15.32 -10.91
CA THR A 257 -3.61 -15.59 -11.98
C THR A 257 -4.91 -14.82 -11.73
N TYR A 258 -5.71 -14.65 -12.79
CA TYR A 258 -7.03 -14.03 -12.67
C TYR A 258 -7.94 -14.76 -11.68
N GLY A 259 -7.96 -16.10 -11.73
CA GLY A 259 -8.77 -16.92 -10.82
C GLY A 259 -8.38 -16.77 -9.36
N GLU A 260 -7.08 -16.80 -9.04
CA GLU A 260 -6.59 -16.60 -7.67
C GLU A 260 -6.93 -15.20 -7.13
N MET A 261 -6.76 -14.18 -7.97
CA MET A 261 -7.05 -12.80 -7.59
C MET A 261 -8.54 -12.59 -7.33
N GLU A 262 -9.39 -13.12 -8.19
CA GLU A 262 -10.84 -13.04 -8.05
C GLU A 262 -11.34 -13.84 -6.83
N SER A 263 -10.74 -15.00 -6.57
CA SER A 263 -11.01 -15.81 -5.38
C SER A 263 -10.67 -15.03 -4.09
N ARG A 264 -9.48 -14.41 -4.04
CA ARG A 264 -9.07 -13.57 -2.91
C ARG A 264 -10.00 -12.38 -2.72
N ARG A 265 -10.33 -11.69 -3.82
CA ARG A 265 -11.26 -10.54 -3.81
C ARG A 265 -12.60 -10.94 -3.22
N ARG A 266 -13.24 -12.00 -3.74
CA ARG A 266 -14.56 -12.46 -3.28
C ARG A 266 -14.55 -12.91 -1.83
N ALA A 267 -13.55 -13.67 -1.42
CA ALA A 267 -13.44 -14.16 -0.04
C ALA A 267 -13.31 -13.02 0.99
N ALA A 268 -12.56 -11.96 0.64
CA ALA A 268 -12.31 -10.84 1.57
C ALA A 268 -13.36 -9.73 1.52
N LEU A 269 -14.22 -9.70 0.48
CA LEU A 269 -15.23 -8.64 0.30
C LEU A 269 -16.24 -8.52 1.47
N PRO A 270 -16.88 -9.59 1.97
CA PRO A 270 -17.81 -9.47 3.09
C PRO A 270 -17.13 -8.99 4.38
N ILE A 271 -15.84 -9.28 4.56
CA ILE A 271 -15.05 -8.82 5.71
C ILE A 271 -14.88 -7.29 5.68
N VAL A 272 -14.46 -6.73 4.54
CA VAL A 272 -14.26 -5.27 4.39
C VAL A 272 -15.56 -4.49 4.24
N GLN A 273 -16.66 -5.17 3.90
CA GLN A 273 -18.01 -4.61 4.01
C GLN A 273 -18.57 -4.68 5.44
N LEU A 274 -17.76 -5.15 6.40
CA LEU A 274 -18.12 -5.31 7.82
C LEU A 274 -19.30 -6.26 8.06
N GLN A 275 -19.66 -7.11 7.10
CA GLN A 275 -20.73 -8.10 7.25
C GLN A 275 -20.33 -9.22 8.23
N ASN A 276 -19.04 -9.56 8.26
CA ASN A 276 -18.48 -10.56 9.18
C ASN A 276 -18.02 -9.95 10.53
N GLY A 277 -18.33 -8.67 10.77
CA GLY A 277 -17.94 -7.96 11.98
C GLY A 277 -16.46 -7.60 12.06
N TRP A 278 -16.09 -6.92 13.16
CA TRP A 278 -14.74 -6.41 13.35
C TRP A 278 -13.71 -7.49 13.62
N ASP A 279 -14.05 -8.59 14.30
CA ASP A 279 -13.06 -9.65 14.58
C ASP A 279 -12.51 -10.28 13.30
N ALA A 280 -13.33 -10.42 12.27
CA ALA A 280 -12.87 -10.84 10.94
C ALA A 280 -11.86 -9.83 10.35
N VAL A 281 -12.12 -8.52 10.46
CA VAL A 281 -11.17 -7.48 10.03
C VAL A 281 -9.86 -7.57 10.80
N HIS A 282 -9.90 -7.79 12.12
CA HIS A 282 -8.69 -7.93 12.94
C HIS A 282 -7.86 -9.13 12.52
N SER A 283 -8.51 -10.25 12.17
CA SER A 283 -7.81 -11.45 11.70
C SER A 283 -7.06 -11.26 10.38
N LEU A 284 -7.34 -10.18 9.63
CA LEU A 284 -6.59 -9.81 8.43
C LEU A 284 -5.19 -9.26 8.74
N PHE A 285 -4.92 -8.86 9.98
CA PHE A 285 -3.59 -8.47 10.39
C PHE A 285 -2.69 -9.70 10.50
N GLN A 286 -1.66 -9.74 9.66
CA GLN A 286 -0.64 -10.78 9.65
C GLN A 286 0.71 -10.11 9.44
N THR A 287 1.73 -10.58 10.15
CA THR A 287 3.10 -10.11 9.95
C THR A 287 3.62 -10.68 8.64
N GLU A 288 3.67 -9.84 7.61
CA GLU A 288 4.15 -10.24 6.30
C GLU A 288 5.69 -10.15 6.23
N PRO A 289 6.38 -11.16 5.66
CA PRO A 289 7.83 -11.09 5.47
C PRO A 289 8.24 -10.03 4.43
N TYR A 290 7.31 -9.64 3.56
CA TYR A 290 7.49 -8.65 2.49
C TYR A 290 6.55 -7.46 2.70
N VAL A 291 7.09 -6.25 2.64
CA VAL A 291 6.32 -5.00 2.61
C VAL A 291 6.63 -4.22 1.35
N LEU A 292 5.69 -3.39 0.89
CA LEU A 292 5.92 -2.47 -0.22
C LEU A 292 6.98 -1.44 0.15
N ALA A 293 6.83 -0.83 1.31
CA ALA A 293 7.75 0.16 1.83
C ALA A 293 7.51 0.38 3.33
N ARG A 294 8.54 0.88 4.00
CA ARG A 294 8.44 1.45 5.34
C ARG A 294 8.72 2.94 5.27
N HIS A 295 7.87 3.72 5.92
CA HIS A 295 7.96 5.17 5.97
C HIS A 295 8.02 5.63 7.41
N LYS A 296 8.67 6.76 7.65
CA LYS A 296 8.67 7.45 8.93
C LYS A 296 7.87 8.73 8.77
N ASP A 297 6.83 8.89 9.56
CA ASP A 297 6.15 10.17 9.72
C ASP A 297 7.13 11.13 10.40
N PHE A 298 7.39 12.26 9.78
CA PHE A 298 8.52 13.13 10.13
C PHE A 298 8.20 14.12 11.26
N LEU A 299 7.06 13.95 11.94
CA LEU A 299 6.58 14.76 13.08
C LEU A 299 5.92 13.89 14.17
#